data_AF-A0A496C3B9-F1
#
_entry.id   AF-A0A496C3B9-F1
#
_cell.length_a   1.000
_cell.length_b   1.000
_cell.length_c   1.000
_cell.angle_alpha   90.00
_cell.angle_beta   90.00
_cell.angle_gamma   90.00
#
_symmetry.space_group_name_H-M   'P 1'
#
loop_
_entity.id
_entity.type
_entity.pdbx_description
1 polymer ?
#
loop_
_entity_poly.entity_id
_entity_poly.type
_entity_poly.pdbx_seq_one_letter_code
_entity_poly.pdbx_strand_id
1 'polypeptide(L)'
;MGTFEGYVGIRLWDGQLVDDVVFSLLFVLFMCFALVFRTNYRLFLKMMRDVVYVKERQNLFEVTRGSEWLFRNFMTFQALFLCSVCLFAIARAYGYFNHLLENTVLISIGLIMMVLILFYWCKRCFYYLLGVVFTDAPKYKFWKTNYNAIIGAWGICLYIPALWLVFVGSSIQIPVLLFVFFYILCRFVIIYKTIRIFHRKNSSFLYISLYLCGQEILPLVFLYEGIIYLYNFIESSTLWH
;
A
#
# COMPACT_ATOMS: atom_id res chain seq x y z
N MET A 1 11.68 61.33 15.70
CA MET A 1 10.70 60.25 15.48
C MET A 1 11.41 59.18 14.66
N GLY A 2 11.83 58.09 15.31
CA GLY A 2 12.51 56.98 14.64
C GLY A 2 11.49 56.14 13.88
N THR A 3 11.67 56.01 12.58
CA THR A 3 10.90 55.13 11.70
C THR A 3 11.20 53.68 12.07
N PHE A 4 10.23 53.02 12.70
CA PHE A 4 10.24 51.56 12.85
C PHE A 4 10.04 50.94 11.46
N GLU A 5 11.14 50.54 10.82
CA GLU A 5 11.09 49.63 9.68
C GLU A 5 10.66 48.26 10.20
N GLY A 6 9.39 47.94 10.02
CA GLY A 6 8.90 46.58 10.22
C GLY A 6 9.59 45.68 9.21
N TYR A 7 10.42 44.76 9.68
CA TYR A 7 10.97 43.70 8.85
C TYR A 7 9.80 42.92 8.24
N VAL A 8 9.65 43.01 6.92
CA VAL A 8 8.67 42.21 6.17
C VAL A 8 9.10 40.75 6.30
N GLY A 9 8.33 39.96 7.05
CA GLY A 9 8.60 38.54 7.23
C GLY A 9 8.69 37.86 5.86
N ILE A 10 9.84 37.25 5.58
CA ILE A 10 10.01 36.38 4.41
C ILE A 10 8.99 35.27 4.56
N ARG A 11 8.11 35.08 3.56
CA ARG A 11 7.15 33.98 3.59
C ARG A 11 7.92 32.67 3.76
N LEU A 12 7.58 31.91 4.80
CA LEU A 12 8.06 30.54 4.95
C LEU A 12 7.78 29.82 3.63
N TRP A 13 8.78 29.14 3.09
CA TRP A 13 8.65 28.47 1.81
C TRP A 13 7.56 27.40 1.96
N ASP A 14 6.42 27.54 1.26
CA ASP A 14 5.25 26.66 1.42
C ASP A 14 5.62 25.17 1.33
N GLY A 15 6.68 24.85 0.56
CA GLY A 15 7.20 23.50 0.46
C GLY A 15 7.71 22.90 1.78
N GLN A 16 8.36 23.70 2.63
CA GLN A 16 8.93 23.23 3.90
C GLN A 16 7.82 22.80 4.88
N LEU A 17 6.72 23.54 4.91
CA LEU A 17 5.64 23.27 5.85
C LEU A 17 4.85 22.00 5.48
N VAL A 18 4.67 21.73 4.18
CA VAL A 18 4.08 20.46 3.73
C VAL A 18 4.97 19.27 4.11
N ASP A 19 6.30 19.42 4.03
CA ASP A 19 7.24 18.37 4.44
C ASP A 19 7.17 18.11 5.95
N ASP A 20 7.03 19.16 6.76
CA ASP A 20 6.85 19.05 8.23
C ASP A 20 5.55 18.30 8.59
N VAL A 21 4.45 18.58 7.90
CA VAL A 21 3.16 17.87 8.10
C VAL A 21 3.32 16.39 7.75
N VAL A 22 3.88 16.07 6.58
CA VAL A 22 4.10 14.67 6.16
C VAL A 22 5.05 13.94 7.12
N PHE A 23 6.10 14.61 7.58
CA PHE A 23 7.02 14.07 8.58
C PHE A 23 6.30 13.76 9.90
N SER A 24 5.48 14.69 10.41
CA SER A 24 4.72 14.47 11.65
C SER A 24 3.78 13.25 11.55
N LEU A 25 3.11 13.07 10.41
CA LEU A 25 2.26 11.92 10.14
C LEU A 25 3.04 10.60 10.13
N LEU A 26 4.19 10.57 9.44
CA LEU A 26 5.06 9.39 9.41
C LEU A 26 5.62 9.06 10.80
N PHE A 27 5.98 10.08 11.59
CA PHE A 27 6.48 9.90 12.95
C PHE A 27 5.43 9.30 13.87
N VAL A 28 4.20 9.83 13.85
CA VAL A 28 3.07 9.26 14.62
C VAL A 28 2.80 7.82 14.21
N LEU A 29 2.78 7.53 12.89
CA LEU A 29 2.59 6.17 12.40
C LEU A 29 3.70 5.22 12.87
N PHE A 30 4.96 5.66 12.82
CA PHE A 30 6.10 4.86 13.27
C PHE A 30 6.06 4.60 14.77
N MET A 31 5.68 5.60 15.58
CA MET A 31 5.46 5.43 17.01
C MET A 31 4.33 4.43 17.31
N CYS A 32 3.20 4.55 16.62
CA CYS A 32 2.11 3.55 16.73
C CYS A 32 2.60 2.16 16.34
N PHE A 33 3.37 2.02 15.26
CA PHE A 33 3.93 0.75 14.83
C PHE A 33 4.86 0.15 15.89
N ALA A 34 5.76 0.95 16.48
CA ALA A 34 6.65 0.51 17.55
C ALA A 34 5.88 0.02 18.79
N LEU A 35 4.81 0.72 19.18
CA LEU A 35 3.94 0.31 20.29
C LEU A 35 3.23 -1.02 20.00
N VAL A 36 2.61 -1.14 18.81
CA VAL A 36 1.91 -2.37 18.40
C VAL A 36 2.88 -3.55 18.29
N PHE A 37 4.10 -3.31 17.77
CA PHE A 37 5.17 -4.29 17.69
C PHE A 37 5.60 -4.77 19.07
N ARG A 38 5.82 -3.86 20.02
CA ARG A 38 6.20 -4.19 21.40
C ARG A 38 5.12 -5.03 22.09
N THR A 39 3.87 -4.64 21.97
CA THR A 39 2.74 -5.36 22.60
C THR A 39 2.49 -6.74 21.96
N ASN A 40 2.76 -6.89 20.66
CA ASN A 40 2.38 -8.07 19.89
C ASN A 40 3.56 -8.76 19.17
N TYR A 41 4.76 -8.76 19.76
CA TYR A 41 5.97 -9.27 19.09
C TYR A 41 5.84 -10.73 18.59
N ARG A 42 5.11 -11.58 19.33
CA ARG A 42 4.86 -12.97 18.94
C ARG A 42 4.05 -13.07 17.63
N LEU A 43 3.05 -12.21 17.48
CA LEU A 43 2.22 -12.13 16.28
C LEU A 43 3.02 -11.61 15.08
N PHE A 44 3.95 -10.69 15.31
CA PHE A 44 4.86 -10.22 14.28
C PHE A 44 5.79 -11.34 13.78
N LEU A 45 6.43 -12.08 14.69
CA LEU A 45 7.30 -13.20 14.31
C LEU A 45 6.51 -14.29 13.57
N LYS A 46 5.27 -14.54 13.99
CA LYS A 46 4.35 -15.43 13.28
C LYS A 46 4.06 -14.93 11.87
N MET A 47 3.73 -13.64 11.71
CA MET A 47 3.49 -13.01 10.41
C MET A 47 4.70 -13.14 9.48
N MET A 48 5.91 -12.82 9.95
CA MET A 48 7.14 -12.94 9.15
C MET A 48 7.43 -14.39 8.76
N ARG A 49 7.20 -15.33 9.69
CA ARG A 49 7.32 -16.76 9.39
C ARG A 49 6.28 -17.22 8.37
N ASP A 50 5.06 -16.72 8.46
CA ASP A 50 3.99 -17.01 7.50
C ASP A 50 4.28 -16.43 6.13
N VAL A 51 5.07 -15.35 5.99
CA VAL A 51 5.53 -14.85 4.69
C VAL A 51 6.56 -15.78 4.06
N VAL A 52 7.56 -16.22 4.84
CA VAL A 52 8.66 -17.07 4.32
C VAL A 52 8.21 -18.51 4.10
N TYR A 53 7.52 -19.09 5.08
CA TYR A 53 7.16 -20.50 5.10
C TYR A 53 5.66 -20.69 4.88
N VAL A 54 5.30 -21.54 3.92
CA VAL A 54 3.93 -22.06 3.82
C VAL A 54 3.84 -23.28 4.72
N LYS A 55 3.48 -23.09 5.99
CA LYS A 55 3.26 -24.21 6.94
C LYS A 55 1.93 -24.91 6.62
N GLU A 56 1.98 -26.20 6.28
CA GLU A 56 0.76 -27.01 6.09
C GLU A 56 0.06 -27.40 7.41
N ARG A 57 0.76 -27.36 8.56
CA ARG A 57 0.17 -27.69 9.88
C ARG A 57 -0.08 -26.44 10.72
N GLN A 58 -1.34 -26.19 11.04
CA GLN A 58 -1.74 -25.17 12.01
C GLN A 58 -1.35 -25.65 13.42
N ASN A 59 -0.58 -24.85 14.15
CA ASN A 59 -0.38 -25.09 15.58
C ASN A 59 -1.72 -24.85 16.30
N LEU A 60 -2.29 -25.92 16.87
CA LEU A 60 -3.59 -25.94 17.54
C LEU A 60 -3.70 -25.06 18.80
N PHE A 61 -2.61 -24.42 19.26
CA PHE A 61 -2.50 -23.87 20.62
C PHE A 61 -2.24 -22.35 20.76
N GLU A 62 -2.33 -21.55 19.70
CA GLU A 62 -2.18 -20.09 19.85
C GLU A 62 -3.53 -19.38 19.74
N VAL A 63 -4.31 -19.40 20.82
CA VAL A 63 -5.53 -18.61 20.96
C VAL A 63 -5.23 -17.34 21.75
N THR A 64 -4.96 -16.25 21.03
CA THR A 64 -5.12 -14.88 21.55
C THR A 64 -5.92 -14.09 20.52
N ARG A 65 -7.21 -14.44 20.40
CA ARG A 65 -8.08 -14.07 19.28
C ARG A 65 -8.40 -12.56 19.21
N GLY A 66 -8.34 -11.86 20.35
CA GLY A 66 -8.64 -10.42 20.46
C GLY A 66 -7.53 -9.51 19.91
N SER A 67 -6.28 -9.69 20.34
CA SER A 67 -5.17 -8.84 19.87
C SER A 67 -4.78 -9.14 18.41
N GLU A 68 -5.08 -10.34 17.91
CA GLU A 68 -4.80 -10.75 16.53
C GLU A 68 -5.58 -9.96 15.48
N TRP A 69 -6.82 -9.56 15.79
CA TRP A 69 -7.65 -8.77 14.89
C TRP A 69 -7.14 -7.33 14.80
N LEU A 70 -6.85 -6.71 15.96
CA LEU A 70 -6.27 -5.37 16.04
C LEU A 70 -4.92 -5.30 15.33
N PHE A 71 -4.03 -6.26 15.61
CA PHE A 71 -2.72 -6.34 14.97
C PHE A 71 -2.84 -6.40 13.45
N ARG A 72 -3.67 -7.31 12.91
CA ARG A 72 -3.82 -7.46 11.46
C ARG A 72 -4.41 -6.23 10.80
N ASN A 73 -5.41 -5.61 11.41
CA ASN A 73 -6.01 -4.40 10.86
C ASN A 73 -5.03 -3.23 10.89
N PHE A 74 -4.27 -3.08 11.97
CA PHE A 74 -3.24 -2.06 12.08
C PHE A 74 -2.17 -2.23 10.99
N MET A 75 -1.65 -3.45 10.80
CA MET A 75 -0.66 -3.74 9.75
C MET A 75 -1.19 -3.39 8.35
N THR A 76 -2.46 -3.70 8.05
CA THR A 76 -3.06 -3.33 6.76
C THR A 76 -3.29 -1.83 6.63
N PHE A 77 -3.73 -1.16 7.70
CA PHE A 77 -3.94 0.29 7.70
C PHE A 77 -2.62 1.02 7.46
N GLN A 78 -1.57 0.63 8.17
CA GLN A 78 -0.22 1.19 8.01
C GLN A 78 0.30 1.02 6.57
N ALA A 79 0.10 -0.16 5.95
CA ALA A 79 0.50 -0.38 4.56
C ALA A 79 -0.22 0.56 3.58
N LEU A 80 -1.53 0.73 3.75
CA LEU A 80 -2.33 1.63 2.90
C LEU A 80 -1.96 3.10 3.13
N PHE A 81 -1.72 3.49 4.38
CA PHE A 81 -1.31 4.84 4.74
C PHE A 81 0.06 5.18 4.14
N LEU A 82 1.06 4.32 4.32
CA LEU A 82 2.40 4.51 3.71
C LEU A 82 2.33 4.57 2.19
N CYS A 83 1.50 3.74 1.57
CA CYS A 83 1.25 3.81 0.13
C CYS A 83 0.66 5.16 -0.28
N SER A 84 -0.33 5.68 0.47
CA SER A 84 -0.93 6.98 0.19
C SER A 84 0.07 8.13 0.30
N VAL A 85 0.94 8.12 1.32
CA VAL A 85 1.99 9.12 1.51
C VAL A 85 3.03 9.03 0.40
N CYS A 86 3.44 7.84 -0.01
CA CYS A 86 4.37 7.67 -1.14
C CYS A 86 3.76 8.22 -2.44
N LEU A 87 2.52 7.87 -2.76
CA LEU A 87 1.84 8.38 -3.96
C LEU A 87 1.69 9.89 -3.94
N PHE A 88 1.35 10.47 -2.79
CA PHE A 88 1.26 11.92 -2.62
C PHE A 88 2.63 12.59 -2.82
N ALA A 89 3.68 12.08 -2.18
CA ALA A 89 5.04 12.62 -2.31
C ALA A 89 5.55 12.55 -3.76
N ILE A 90 5.24 11.46 -4.47
CA ILE A 90 5.57 11.31 -5.89
C ILE A 90 4.79 12.31 -6.75
N ALA A 91 3.47 12.43 -6.55
CA ALA A 91 2.64 13.37 -7.30
C ALA A 91 3.10 14.83 -7.08
N ARG A 92 3.50 15.17 -5.86
CA ARG A 92 4.08 16.47 -5.54
C ARG A 92 5.43 16.68 -6.23
N ALA A 93 6.31 15.68 -6.21
CA ALA A 93 7.62 15.75 -6.84
C ALA A 93 7.57 15.97 -8.37
N TYR A 94 6.52 15.47 -9.04
CA TYR A 94 6.27 15.71 -10.46
C TYR A 94 5.54 17.03 -10.75
N GLY A 95 5.21 17.83 -9.73
CA GLY A 95 4.65 19.17 -9.89
C GLY A 95 3.12 19.24 -10.02
N TYR A 96 2.40 18.14 -9.81
CA TYR A 96 0.92 18.14 -9.87
C TYR A 96 0.26 18.98 -8.77
N PHE A 97 1.01 19.33 -7.71
CA PHE A 97 0.50 19.96 -6.49
C PHE A 97 1.35 21.18 -6.04
N ASN A 98 1.82 22.00 -6.98
CA ASN A 98 2.78 23.09 -6.70
C ASN A 98 2.25 24.27 -5.84
N HIS A 99 0.94 24.40 -5.61
CA HIS A 99 0.34 25.53 -4.86
C HIS A 99 -0.72 25.10 -3.83
N LEU A 100 -0.49 24.00 -3.11
CA LEU A 100 -1.45 23.56 -2.09
C LEU A 100 -1.26 24.31 -0.77
N LEU A 101 -2.35 24.87 -0.23
CA LEU A 101 -2.45 25.29 1.18
C LEU A 101 -2.33 24.08 2.12
N GLU A 102 -1.91 24.33 3.36
CA GLU A 102 -1.68 23.32 4.42
C GLU A 102 -2.89 22.38 4.60
N ASN A 103 -4.10 22.95 4.65
CA ASN A 103 -5.34 22.19 4.80
C ASN A 103 -5.61 21.26 3.60
N THR A 104 -5.15 21.62 2.41
CA THR A 104 -5.37 20.85 1.19
C THR A 104 -4.45 19.63 1.12
N VAL A 105 -3.29 19.66 1.79
CA VAL A 105 -2.37 18.50 1.88
C VAL A 105 -3.03 17.33 2.60
N LEU A 106 -3.57 17.56 3.80
CA LEU A 106 -4.26 16.52 4.58
C LEU A 106 -5.47 15.96 3.82
N ILE A 107 -6.22 16.85 3.15
CA ILE A 107 -7.37 16.44 2.31
C ILE A 107 -6.89 15.57 1.15
N SER A 108 -5.80 15.94 0.46
CA SER A 108 -5.29 15.18 -0.68
C SER A 108 -4.77 13.78 -0.27
N ILE A 109 -4.00 13.68 0.82
CA ILE A 109 -3.56 12.39 1.37
C ILE A 109 -4.77 11.57 1.82
N GLY A 110 -5.75 12.20 2.47
CA GLY A 110 -7.00 11.58 2.90
C GLY A 110 -7.82 11.03 1.73
N LEU A 111 -7.92 11.76 0.63
CA LEU A 111 -8.61 11.31 -0.59
C LEU A 111 -7.88 10.13 -1.25
N ILE A 112 -6.56 10.20 -1.40
CA ILE A 112 -5.76 9.09 -1.94
C ILE A 112 -5.94 7.85 -1.06
N MET A 113 -5.87 8.02 0.26
CA MET A 113 -6.10 6.94 1.22
C MET A 113 -7.52 6.36 1.10
N MET A 114 -8.55 7.20 0.95
CA MET A 114 -9.94 6.76 0.77
C MET A 114 -10.10 5.90 -0.48
N VAL A 115 -9.53 6.33 -1.60
CA VAL A 115 -9.53 5.58 -2.86
C VAL A 115 -8.81 4.24 -2.70
N LEU A 116 -7.64 4.22 -2.05
CA LEU A 116 -6.88 2.99 -1.79
C LEU A 116 -7.63 2.02 -0.88
N ILE A 117 -8.31 2.53 0.16
CA ILE A 117 -9.15 1.73 1.05
C ILE A 117 -10.29 1.10 0.25
N LEU A 118 -11.02 1.89 -0.55
CA LEU A 118 -12.12 1.39 -1.37
C LEU A 118 -11.64 0.32 -2.36
N PHE A 119 -10.52 0.57 -3.03
CA PHE A 119 -9.89 -0.40 -3.93
C PHE A 119 -9.51 -1.70 -3.19
N TYR A 120 -8.95 -1.59 -1.99
CA TYR A 120 -8.60 -2.75 -1.16
C TYR A 120 -9.83 -3.57 -0.74
N TRP A 121 -10.92 -2.90 -0.35
CA TRP A 121 -12.18 -3.57 -0.02
C TRP A 121 -12.80 -4.26 -1.24
N CYS A 122 -12.78 -3.60 -2.40
CA CYS A 122 -13.24 -4.17 -3.65
C CYS A 122 -12.44 -5.45 -3.99
N LYS A 123 -11.10 -5.40 -3.94
CA LYS A 123 -10.25 -6.59 -4.13
C LYS A 123 -10.56 -7.70 -3.13
N ARG A 124 -10.75 -7.37 -1.85
CA ARG A 124 -11.14 -8.35 -0.83
C ARG A 124 -12.49 -8.99 -1.11
N CYS A 125 -13.45 -8.24 -1.64
CA CYS A 125 -14.76 -8.77 -2.03
C CYS A 125 -14.61 -9.82 -3.14
N PHE A 126 -13.85 -9.51 -4.20
CA PHE A 126 -13.56 -10.49 -5.26
C PHE A 126 -12.85 -11.74 -4.73
N TYR A 127 -11.85 -11.60 -3.86
CA TYR A 127 -11.20 -12.75 -3.24
C TYR A 127 -12.15 -13.60 -2.39
N TYR A 128 -13.09 -12.96 -1.70
CA TYR A 128 -14.11 -13.66 -0.92
C TYR A 128 -15.09 -14.42 -1.82
N LEU A 129 -15.59 -13.80 -2.89
CA LEU A 129 -16.48 -14.46 -3.85
C LEU A 129 -15.80 -15.67 -4.50
N LEU A 130 -14.56 -15.52 -4.98
CA LEU A 130 -13.77 -16.62 -5.53
C LEU A 130 -13.53 -17.73 -4.49
N GLY A 131 -13.25 -17.35 -3.24
CA GLY A 131 -13.04 -18.29 -2.14
C GLY A 131 -14.29 -19.05 -1.72
N VAL A 132 -15.47 -18.47 -1.83
CA VAL A 132 -16.75 -19.14 -1.52
C VAL A 132 -17.15 -20.10 -2.64
N VAL A 133 -16.99 -19.70 -3.91
CA VAL A 133 -17.47 -20.49 -5.05
C VAL A 133 -16.61 -21.73 -5.33
N PHE A 134 -15.29 -21.63 -5.19
CA PHE A 134 -14.37 -22.66 -5.69
C PHE A 134 -13.52 -23.35 -4.62
N THR A 135 -13.60 -22.94 -3.34
CA THR A 135 -12.64 -23.36 -2.31
C THR A 135 -13.30 -23.86 -1.01
N ASP A 136 -12.68 -24.86 -0.38
CA ASP A 136 -13.03 -25.31 0.97
C ASP A 136 -12.79 -24.18 2.00
N ALA A 137 -13.78 -23.88 2.86
CA ALA A 137 -13.69 -22.85 3.92
C ALA A 137 -12.37 -22.83 4.75
N PRO A 138 -11.80 -23.97 5.20
CA PRO A 138 -10.53 -23.95 5.95
C PRO A 138 -9.33 -23.51 5.11
N LYS A 139 -9.30 -23.83 3.81
CA LYS A 139 -8.22 -23.43 2.89
C LYS A 139 -8.29 -21.95 2.58
N TYR A 140 -9.49 -21.41 2.35
CA TYR A 140 -9.67 -19.98 2.16
C TYR A 140 -9.24 -19.19 3.39
N LYS A 141 -9.60 -19.65 4.60
CA LYS A 141 -9.14 -19.03 5.86
C LYS A 141 -7.61 -19.04 5.97
N PHE A 142 -6.95 -20.13 5.58
CA PHE A 142 -5.50 -20.23 5.57
C PHE A 142 -4.85 -19.29 4.54
N TRP A 143 -5.40 -19.22 3.33
CA TRP A 143 -4.95 -18.28 2.29
C TRP A 143 -5.12 -16.82 2.74
N LYS A 144 -6.27 -16.47 3.33
CA LYS A 144 -6.56 -15.13 3.87
C LYS A 144 -5.54 -14.70 4.93
N THR A 145 -5.11 -15.61 5.81
CA THR A 145 -4.08 -15.33 6.82
C THR A 145 -2.72 -15.05 6.17
N ASN A 146 -2.31 -15.88 5.20
CA ASN A 146 -1.07 -15.66 4.44
C ASN A 146 -1.12 -14.35 3.65
N TYR A 147 -2.25 -14.03 3.02
CA TYR A 147 -2.45 -12.78 2.28
C TYR A 147 -2.26 -11.55 3.17
N ASN A 148 -2.90 -11.53 4.35
CA ASN A 148 -2.72 -10.44 5.30
C ASN A 148 -1.26 -10.34 5.79
N ALA A 149 -0.56 -11.46 5.95
CA ALA A 149 0.85 -11.45 6.33
C ALA A 149 1.74 -10.81 5.26
N ILE A 150 1.49 -11.09 3.98
CA ILE A 150 2.22 -10.49 2.86
C ILE A 150 1.96 -8.99 2.77
N ILE A 151 0.70 -8.55 2.90
CA ILE A 151 0.35 -7.12 2.91
C ILE A 151 1.02 -6.40 4.08
N GLY A 152 1.05 -7.02 5.27
CA GLY A 152 1.76 -6.48 6.43
C GLY A 152 3.27 -6.36 6.21
N ALA A 153 3.90 -7.39 5.65
CA ALA A 153 5.34 -7.34 5.32
C ALA A 153 5.66 -6.29 4.26
N TRP A 154 4.84 -6.18 3.21
CA TRP A 154 4.98 -5.13 2.21
C TRP A 154 4.86 -3.73 2.83
N GLY A 155 3.90 -3.53 3.73
CA GLY A 155 3.76 -2.27 4.48
C GLY A 155 5.00 -1.90 5.30
N ILE A 156 5.71 -2.88 5.87
CA ILE A 156 6.98 -2.63 6.57
C ILE A 156 8.07 -2.21 5.58
N CYS A 157 8.19 -2.89 4.44
CA CYS A 157 9.16 -2.55 3.40
C CYS A 157 8.94 -1.12 2.87
N LEU A 158 7.70 -0.65 2.80
CA LEU A 158 7.35 0.69 2.33
C LEU A 158 7.85 1.85 3.22
N TYR A 159 8.28 1.60 4.46
CA TYR A 159 8.93 2.65 5.25
C TYR A 159 10.22 3.16 4.60
N ILE A 160 10.98 2.29 3.94
CA ILE A 160 12.24 2.65 3.29
C ILE A 160 12.02 3.71 2.19
N PRO A 161 11.17 3.48 1.17
CA PRO A 161 10.91 4.50 0.15
C PRO A 161 10.19 5.72 0.71
N ALA A 162 9.27 5.55 1.68
CA ALA A 162 8.53 6.67 2.26
C ALA A 162 9.45 7.67 2.98
N LEU A 163 10.36 7.17 3.82
CA LEU A 163 11.32 8.03 4.54
C LEU A 163 12.31 8.67 3.56
N TRP A 164 12.77 7.93 2.55
CA TRP A 164 13.68 8.49 1.54
C TRP A 164 13.05 9.66 0.77
N LEU A 165 11.78 9.52 0.36
CA LEU A 165 11.05 10.58 -0.34
C LEU A 165 10.93 11.87 0.48
N VAL A 166 10.78 11.75 1.80
CA VAL A 166 10.61 12.90 2.69
C VAL A 166 11.95 13.54 3.08
N PHE A 167 13.01 12.74 3.31
CA PHE A 167 14.27 13.26 3.84
C PHE A 167 15.32 13.61 2.79
N VAL A 168 15.43 12.85 1.71
CA VAL A 168 16.64 12.91 0.88
C VAL A 168 16.54 13.94 -0.24
N GLY A 169 15.35 14.27 -0.75
CA GLY A 169 15.04 15.40 -1.66
C GLY A 169 15.80 15.53 -3.01
N SER A 170 17.00 14.96 -3.11
CA SER A 170 18.01 15.13 -4.15
C SER A 170 17.84 14.16 -5.32
N SER A 171 17.18 13.01 -5.08
CA SER A 171 16.97 11.99 -6.12
C SER A 171 15.66 11.24 -5.89
N ILE A 172 14.57 11.73 -6.50
CA ILE A 172 13.22 11.14 -6.43
C ILE A 172 13.13 9.81 -7.21
N GLN A 173 13.98 9.62 -8.23
CA GLN A 173 13.92 8.44 -9.11
C GLN A 173 14.21 7.12 -8.36
N ILE A 174 15.19 7.11 -7.47
CA ILE A 174 15.59 5.93 -6.70
C ILE A 174 14.44 5.41 -5.80
N PRO A 175 13.81 6.23 -4.94
CA PRO A 175 12.71 5.74 -4.11
C PRO A 175 11.46 5.39 -4.93
N VAL A 176 11.20 6.04 -6.06
CA VAL A 176 10.12 5.64 -6.99
C VAL A 176 10.38 4.25 -7.56
N LEU A 177 11.59 3.99 -8.05
CA LEU A 177 11.99 2.67 -8.56
C LEU A 177 11.83 1.60 -7.47
N LEU A 178 12.28 1.90 -6.25
CA LEU A 178 12.21 1.00 -5.10
C LEU A 178 10.76 0.74 -4.67
N PHE A 179 9.89 1.74 -4.69
CA PHE A 179 8.44 1.60 -4.45
C PHE A 179 7.79 0.65 -5.47
N VAL A 180 8.07 0.84 -6.75
CA VAL A 180 7.57 -0.04 -7.84
C VAL A 180 8.12 -1.46 -7.69
N PHE A 181 9.41 -1.60 -7.39
CA PHE A 181 10.04 -2.91 -7.18
C PHE A 181 9.41 -3.69 -6.03
N PHE A 182 9.19 -3.05 -4.87
CA PHE A 182 8.51 -3.70 -3.75
C PHE A 182 7.06 -4.06 -4.05
N TYR A 183 6.34 -3.24 -4.82
CA TYR A 183 5.01 -3.57 -5.28
C TYR A 183 4.99 -4.84 -6.16
N ILE A 184 5.91 -4.92 -7.13
CA ILE A 184 6.05 -6.08 -8.03
C ILE A 184 6.43 -7.34 -7.25
N LEU A 185 7.41 -7.25 -6.33
CA LEU A 185 7.79 -8.39 -5.48
C LEU A 185 6.61 -8.89 -4.64
N CYS A 186 5.86 -7.97 -4.02
CA CYS A 186 4.68 -8.32 -3.24
C CYS A 186 3.66 -9.13 -4.08
N ARG A 187 3.41 -8.70 -5.32
CA ARG A 187 2.52 -9.41 -6.26
C ARG A 187 3.01 -10.81 -6.59
N PHE A 188 4.29 -10.97 -6.92
CA PHE A 188 4.86 -12.29 -7.19
C PHE A 188 4.76 -13.25 -5.99
N VAL A 189 5.00 -12.76 -4.77
CA VAL A 189 4.87 -13.56 -3.55
C VAL A 189 3.43 -14.02 -3.32
N ILE A 190 2.43 -13.16 -3.58
CA ILE A 190 1.01 -13.51 -3.48
C ILE A 190 0.66 -14.60 -4.51
N ILE A 191 1.10 -14.45 -5.76
CA ILE A 191 0.83 -15.42 -6.83
C ILE A 191 1.45 -16.77 -6.48
N TYR A 192 2.75 -16.79 -6.11
CA TYR A 192 3.47 -17.99 -5.74
C TYR A 192 2.77 -18.76 -4.60
N LYS A 193 2.38 -18.06 -3.53
CA LYS A 193 1.68 -18.70 -2.41
C LYS A 193 0.28 -19.18 -2.79
N THR A 194 -0.43 -18.45 -3.65
CA THR A 194 -1.75 -18.86 -4.14
C THR A 194 -1.64 -20.17 -4.91
N ILE A 195 -0.72 -20.26 -5.88
CA ILE A 195 -0.47 -21.50 -6.64
C ILE A 195 -0.12 -22.65 -5.68
N ARG A 196 0.84 -22.43 -4.77
CA ARG A 196 1.30 -23.48 -3.84
C ARG A 196 0.18 -24.01 -2.92
N ILE A 197 -0.73 -23.15 -2.47
CA ILE A 197 -1.84 -23.56 -1.57
C ILE A 197 -2.93 -24.34 -2.33
N PHE A 198 -3.21 -23.95 -3.58
CA PHE A 198 -4.35 -24.47 -4.33
C PHE A 198 -4.04 -25.63 -5.29
N HIS A 199 -2.80 -25.78 -5.76
CA HIS A 199 -2.41 -26.75 -6.80
C HIS A 199 -2.64 -28.23 -6.44
N ARG A 200 -2.91 -28.58 -5.18
CA ARG A 200 -2.98 -29.98 -4.72
C ARG A 200 -4.28 -30.73 -5.06
N LYS A 201 -5.31 -30.08 -5.62
CA LYS A 201 -6.59 -30.71 -6.03
C LYS A 201 -6.91 -30.33 -7.48
N ASN A 202 -7.30 -31.30 -8.30
CA ASN A 202 -7.66 -31.08 -9.72
C ASN A 202 -8.77 -30.04 -9.92
N SER A 203 -9.75 -29.99 -9.00
CA SER A 203 -10.84 -29.00 -9.00
C SER A 203 -10.36 -27.55 -8.75
N SER A 204 -9.15 -27.38 -8.21
CA SER A 204 -8.56 -26.07 -7.91
C SER A 204 -7.86 -25.42 -9.11
N PHE A 205 -7.68 -26.14 -10.23
CA PHE A 205 -7.02 -25.58 -11.41
C PHE A 205 -7.84 -24.43 -12.03
N LEU A 206 -9.17 -24.59 -12.08
CA LEU A 206 -10.09 -23.54 -12.53
C LEU A 206 -10.01 -22.29 -11.65
N TYR A 207 -9.89 -22.46 -10.32
CA TYR A 207 -9.71 -21.34 -9.40
C TYR A 207 -8.41 -20.58 -9.69
N ILE A 208 -7.29 -21.29 -9.87
CA ILE A 208 -6.00 -20.65 -10.15
C ILE A 208 -6.04 -19.90 -11.49
N SER A 209 -6.62 -20.50 -12.53
CA SER A 209 -6.77 -19.86 -13.84
C SER A 209 -7.64 -18.59 -13.75
N LEU A 210 -8.82 -18.68 -13.12
CA LEU A 210 -9.72 -17.54 -12.95
C LEU A 210 -9.12 -16.44 -12.06
N TYR A 211 -8.37 -16.82 -11.01
CA TYR A 211 -7.64 -15.90 -10.15
C TYR A 211 -6.58 -15.12 -10.93
N LEU A 212 -5.72 -15.82 -11.67
CA LEU A 212 -4.65 -15.22 -12.48
C LEU A 212 -5.25 -14.29 -13.52
N CYS A 213 -6.26 -14.75 -14.24
CA CYS A 213 -6.90 -13.97 -15.29
C CYS A 213 -7.62 -12.75 -14.71
N GLY A 214 -8.52 -12.93 -13.75
CA GLY A 214 -9.38 -11.85 -13.25
C GLY A 214 -8.65 -10.83 -12.39
N GLN A 215 -7.71 -11.26 -11.55
CA GLN A 215 -7.16 -10.39 -10.51
C GLN A 215 -5.75 -9.88 -10.77
N GLU A 216 -4.99 -10.54 -11.65
CA GLU A 216 -3.59 -10.20 -11.94
C GLU A 216 -3.40 -9.79 -13.41
N ILE A 217 -3.94 -10.53 -14.39
CA ILE A 217 -3.80 -10.22 -15.84
C ILE A 217 -4.77 -9.10 -16.25
N LEU A 218 -6.07 -9.22 -15.94
CA LEU A 218 -7.10 -8.26 -16.36
C LEU A 218 -6.79 -6.82 -15.93
N PRO A 219 -6.32 -6.54 -14.69
CA PRO A 219 -5.97 -5.18 -14.30
C PRO A 219 -4.77 -4.62 -15.05
N LEU A 220 -3.80 -5.46 -15.45
CA LEU A 220 -2.66 -5.02 -16.26
C LEU A 220 -3.08 -4.68 -17.69
N VAL A 221 -3.98 -5.49 -18.27
CA VAL A 221 -4.56 -5.23 -19.59
C VAL A 221 -5.38 -3.93 -19.58
N PHE A 222 -6.24 -3.74 -18.57
CA PHE A 222 -7.00 -2.49 -18.44
C PHE A 222 -6.10 -1.26 -18.27
N LEU A 223 -4.99 -1.39 -17.54
CA LEU A 223 -4.03 -0.30 -17.38
C LEU A 223 -3.33 0.01 -18.71
N TYR A 224 -2.90 -1.00 -19.44
CA TYR A 224 -2.28 -0.85 -20.76
C TYR A 224 -3.21 -0.15 -21.77
N GLU A 225 -4.44 -0.64 -21.91
CA GLU A 225 -5.45 -0.03 -22.78
C GLU A 225 -5.81 1.40 -22.32
N GLY A 226 -5.90 1.62 -21.00
CA GLY A 226 -6.15 2.94 -20.44
C GLY A 226 -5.05 3.95 -20.76
N ILE A 227 -3.77 3.53 -20.74
CA ILE A 227 -2.64 4.38 -21.14
C ILE A 227 -2.71 4.70 -22.63
N ILE A 228 -2.98 3.73 -23.49
CA ILE A 228 -3.10 3.95 -24.94
C ILE A 228 -4.24 4.92 -25.25
N TYR A 229 -5.39 4.71 -24.61
CA TYR A 229 -6.54 5.61 -24.76
C TYR A 229 -6.20 7.04 -24.33
N LEU A 230 -5.54 7.20 -23.18
CA LEU A 230 -5.08 8.51 -22.71
C LEU A 230 -4.06 9.14 -23.66
N TYR A 231 -3.10 8.36 -24.16
CA TYR A 231 -2.10 8.84 -25.10
C TYR A 231 -2.74 9.36 -26.39
N ASN A 232 -3.63 8.58 -26.99
CA ASN A 232 -4.35 8.96 -28.20
C ASN A 232 -5.26 10.18 -27.96
N PHE A 233 -5.91 10.25 -26.80
CA PHE A 233 -6.73 11.40 -26.43
C PHE A 233 -5.88 12.67 -26.31
N ILE A 234 -4.73 12.60 -25.62
CA ILE A 234 -3.80 13.72 -25.48
C ILE A 234 -3.29 14.15 -26.86
N GLU A 235 -2.80 13.21 -27.68
CA GLU A 235 -2.31 13.48 -29.04
C GLU A 235 -3.39 14.16 -29.90
N SER A 236 -4.62 13.64 -29.88
CA SER A 236 -5.73 14.26 -30.59
C SER A 236 -6.00 15.67 -30.07
N SER A 237 -6.08 15.87 -28.76
CA SER A 237 -6.33 17.19 -28.16
C SER A 237 -5.22 18.21 -28.44
N THR A 238 -3.97 17.76 -28.61
CA THR A 238 -2.85 18.64 -29.01
C THR A 238 -2.85 19.00 -30.49
N LEU A 239 -3.54 18.24 -31.36
CA LEU A 239 -3.68 18.56 -32.79
C LEU A 239 -4.80 19.56 -33.08
N TRP A 240 -5.72 19.80 -32.14
CA TRP A 240 -6.82 20.77 -32.27
C TRP A 240 -6.51 22.14 -31.63
N HIS A 241 -5.28 22.35 -31.15
CA HIS A 241 -4.74 23.63 -30.70
C HIS A 241 -3.56 24.06 -31.58
#